data_AF-A0A0A0C2X3-F1
#
_entry.id   AF-A0A0A0C2X3-F1
#
_cell.length_a   1.000
_cell.length_b   1.000
_cell.length_c   1.000
_cell.angle_alpha   90.00
_cell.angle_beta   90.00
_cell.angle_gamma   90.00
#
_symmetry.space_group_name_H-M   'P 1'
#
loop_
_entity.id
_entity.type
_entity.pdbx_description
1 polymer ?
#
loop_
_entity_poly.entity_id
_entity_poly.type
_entity_poly.pdbx_seq_one_letter_code
_entity_poly.pdbx_strand_id
1 'polypeptide(L)'
;MTARDPEIASLLADIRSATADARRVTAETQRDRQAFAREQAETDRARERAARNGDLGPDWQVVQRRIDSGQTTLAAVLDGRDASPEAAALMDRAAHRLVETSVQLRTDPSRSHTEQLAELERTVEQMRATLERLTTRPRPDQTP
;
A
#
# COMPACT_ATOMS: atom_id res chain seq x y z
N MET A 1 3.29 10.94 61.98
CA MET A 1 3.55 9.83 61.04
C MET A 1 2.70 10.05 59.79
N THR A 2 2.90 11.18 59.09
CA THR A 2 1.85 11.77 58.24
C THR A 2 2.42 12.57 57.06
N ALA A 3 3.46 12.04 56.41
CA ALA A 3 4.00 12.60 55.16
C ALA A 3 3.87 11.63 53.96
N ARG A 4 3.54 10.35 54.21
CA ARG A 4 3.60 9.27 53.21
C ARG A 4 2.32 9.07 52.39
N ASP A 5 1.16 9.42 52.94
CA ASP A 5 -0.14 9.26 52.27
C ASP A 5 -0.39 10.16 51.04
N PRO A 6 -0.05 11.47 51.05
CA PRO A 6 -0.34 12.32 49.89
C PRO A 6 0.54 11.99 48.68
N GLU A 7 1.79 11.57 48.91
CA GLU A 7 2.71 11.16 47.86
C GLU A 7 2.27 9.85 47.19
N ILE A 8 1.81 8.87 47.99
CA ILE A 8 1.22 7.63 47.47
C ILE A 8 -0.07 7.92 46.69
N ALA A 9 -0.93 8.82 47.19
CA ALA A 9 -2.16 9.19 46.49
C ALA A 9 -1.88 9.87 45.13
N SER A 10 -0.87 10.73 45.06
CA SER A 10 -0.41 11.36 43.81
C SER A 10 0.09 10.31 42.82
N LEU A 11 1.00 9.42 43.25
CA LEU A 11 1.53 8.35 42.40
C LEU A 11 0.42 7.45 41.84
N LEU A 12 -0.57 7.10 42.67
CA LEU A 12 -1.73 6.32 42.23
C LEU A 12 -2.64 7.09 41.26
N ALA A 13 -2.72 8.42 41.35
CA ALA A 13 -3.41 9.24 40.37
C ALA A 13 -2.65 9.26 39.04
N ASP A 14 -1.32 9.43 39.07
CA ASP A 14 -0.46 9.43 37.89
C ASP A 14 -0.49 8.09 37.16
N ILE A 15 -0.40 6.97 37.89
CA ILE A 15 -0.51 5.61 37.31
C ILE A 15 -1.87 5.41 36.66
N ARG A 16 -2.96 5.88 37.29
CA ARG A 16 -4.31 5.78 36.71
C ARG A 16 -4.44 6.61 35.44
N SER A 17 -3.89 7.84 35.43
CA SER A 17 -3.86 8.69 34.24
C SER A 17 -3.07 8.05 33.12
N ALA A 18 -1.85 7.59 33.39
CA ALA A 18 -1.00 6.91 32.42
C ALA A 18 -1.67 5.64 31.84
N THR A 19 -2.38 4.88 32.68
CA THR A 19 -3.13 3.70 32.23
C THR A 19 -4.32 4.08 31.34
N ALA A 20 -5.02 5.18 31.65
CA ALA A 20 -6.11 5.69 30.82
C ALA A 20 -5.60 6.16 29.45
N ASP A 21 -4.48 6.88 29.42
CA ASP A 21 -3.82 7.30 28.19
C ASP A 21 -3.33 6.12 27.35
N ALA A 22 -2.69 5.12 27.98
CA ALA A 22 -2.25 3.91 27.29
C ALA A 22 -3.43 3.16 26.63
N ARG A 23 -4.56 3.06 27.33
CA ARG A 23 -5.79 2.46 26.78
C ARG A 23 -6.36 3.27 25.61
N ARG A 24 -6.35 4.59 25.72
CA ARG A 24 -6.81 5.49 24.66
C ARG A 24 -5.95 5.36 23.40
N VAL A 25 -4.63 5.41 23.53
CA VAL A 25 -3.68 5.23 22.42
C VAL A 25 -3.84 3.85 21.77
N THR A 26 -4.03 2.80 22.58
CA THR A 26 -4.29 1.44 22.08
C THR A 26 -5.59 1.38 21.27
N ALA A 27 -6.66 2.01 21.77
CA ALA A 27 -7.95 2.05 21.09
C ALA A 27 -7.91 2.86 19.79
N GLU A 28 -7.17 3.97 19.76
CA GLU A 28 -6.92 4.77 18.55
C GLU A 28 -6.13 3.94 17.52
N THR A 29 -5.01 3.34 17.93
CA THR A 29 -4.21 2.47 17.05
C THR A 29 -5.02 1.32 16.46
N GLN A 30 -5.91 0.71 17.26
CA GLN A 30 -6.78 -0.37 16.78
C GLN A 30 -7.81 0.14 15.77
N ARG A 31 -8.36 1.33 15.97
CA ARG A 31 -9.27 1.98 15.02
C ARG A 31 -8.56 2.29 13.70
N ASP A 32 -7.35 2.84 13.77
CA ASP A 32 -6.56 3.18 12.58
C ASP A 32 -6.21 1.94 11.77
N ARG A 33 -5.80 0.85 12.44
CA ARG A 33 -5.56 -0.45 11.80
C ARG A 33 -6.80 -0.99 11.11
N GLN A 34 -7.97 -0.88 11.74
CA GLN A 34 -9.22 -1.34 11.14
C GLN A 34 -9.63 -0.47 9.94
N ALA A 35 -9.45 0.84 10.03
CA ALA A 35 -9.70 1.77 8.93
C ALA A 35 -8.80 1.43 7.74
N PHE A 36 -7.50 1.30 7.97
CA PHE A 36 -6.53 0.91 6.95
C PHE A 36 -6.85 -0.44 6.33
N ALA A 37 -7.21 -1.45 7.14
CA ALA A 37 -7.58 -2.76 6.62
C ALA A 37 -8.85 -2.73 5.74
N ARG A 38 -9.82 -1.87 6.06
CA ARG A 38 -11.02 -1.68 5.24
C ARG A 38 -10.70 -1.01 3.92
N GLU A 39 -9.90 0.05 3.96
CA GLU A 39 -9.43 0.76 2.77
C GLU A 39 -8.70 -0.20 1.84
N GLN A 40 -7.73 -0.97 2.36
CA GLN A 40 -7.00 -1.98 1.61
C GLN A 40 -7.94 -3.06 1.01
N ALA A 41 -8.97 -3.49 1.73
CA ALA A 41 -9.92 -4.48 1.21
C ALA A 41 -10.83 -3.94 0.10
N GLU A 42 -11.29 -2.70 0.20
CA GLU A 42 -12.06 -2.05 -0.88
C GLU A 42 -11.21 -1.91 -2.14
N THR A 43 -9.96 -1.59 -1.88
CA THR A 43 -8.90 -1.39 -2.83
C THR A 43 -8.61 -2.71 -3.59
N ASP A 44 -8.30 -3.79 -2.89
CA ASP A 44 -8.11 -5.11 -3.50
C ASP A 44 -9.33 -5.56 -4.34
N ARG A 45 -10.56 -5.28 -3.88
CA ARG A 45 -11.77 -5.60 -4.65
C ARG A 45 -11.88 -4.79 -5.93
N ALA A 46 -11.44 -3.54 -5.96
CA ALA A 46 -11.44 -2.71 -7.16
C ALA A 46 -10.47 -3.28 -8.21
N ARG A 47 -9.25 -3.65 -7.79
CA ARG A 47 -8.26 -4.35 -8.61
C ARG A 47 -8.85 -5.61 -9.23
N GLU A 48 -9.44 -6.46 -8.40
CA GLU A 48 -10.01 -7.73 -8.84
C GLU A 48 -11.04 -7.53 -9.95
N ARG A 49 -11.94 -6.55 -9.78
CA ARG A 49 -12.94 -6.22 -10.79
C ARG A 49 -12.29 -5.74 -12.09
N ALA A 50 -11.35 -4.80 -12.02
CA ALA A 50 -10.65 -4.28 -13.19
C ALA A 50 -9.88 -5.40 -13.92
N ALA A 51 -9.21 -6.28 -13.17
CA ALA A 51 -8.52 -7.42 -13.73
C ALA A 51 -9.48 -8.41 -14.40
N ARG A 52 -10.62 -8.76 -13.76
CA ARG A 52 -11.65 -9.64 -14.34
C ARG A 52 -12.25 -9.06 -15.62
N ASN A 53 -12.48 -7.75 -15.66
CA ASN A 53 -13.00 -7.04 -16.83
C ASN A 53 -11.96 -6.92 -17.97
N GLY A 54 -10.67 -7.13 -17.68
CA GLY A 54 -9.59 -6.96 -18.66
C GLY A 54 -9.06 -5.52 -18.75
N ASP A 55 -9.53 -4.62 -17.89
CA ASP A 55 -9.11 -3.20 -17.87
C ASP A 55 -7.61 -3.03 -17.56
N LEU A 56 -7.00 -4.06 -16.94
CA LEU A 56 -5.58 -4.10 -16.60
C LEU A 56 -4.72 -4.85 -17.63
N GLY A 57 -5.33 -5.31 -18.73
CA GLY A 57 -4.68 -6.05 -19.80
C GLY A 57 -4.79 -7.59 -19.65
N PRO A 58 -4.40 -8.32 -20.71
CA PRO A 58 -4.67 -9.75 -20.85
C PRO A 58 -3.94 -10.61 -19.81
N ASP A 59 -2.65 -10.36 -19.55
CA ASP A 59 -1.90 -11.13 -18.55
C ASP A 59 -2.48 -10.97 -17.15
N TRP A 60 -2.92 -9.76 -16.80
CA TRP A 60 -3.60 -9.53 -15.53
C TRP A 60 -4.93 -10.28 -15.45
N GLN A 61 -5.69 -10.32 -16.54
CA GLN A 61 -6.94 -11.09 -16.55
C GLN A 61 -6.68 -12.59 -16.36
N VAL A 62 -5.59 -13.13 -16.94
CA VAL A 62 -5.19 -14.53 -16.73
C VAL A 62 -4.75 -14.77 -15.29
N VAL A 63 -3.85 -13.93 -14.76
CA VAL A 63 -3.37 -14.03 -13.38
C VAL A 63 -4.52 -13.90 -12.39
N GLN A 64 -5.50 -13.02 -12.64
CA GLN A 64 -6.68 -12.91 -11.80
C GLN A 64 -7.53 -14.18 -11.78
N ARG A 65 -7.71 -14.86 -12.93
CA ARG A 65 -8.39 -16.16 -12.96
C ARG A 65 -7.64 -17.23 -12.15
N ARG A 66 -6.30 -17.20 -12.17
CA ARG A 66 -5.46 -18.10 -11.36
C ARG A 66 -5.62 -17.81 -9.86
N ILE A 67 -5.68 -16.53 -9.48
CA ILE A 67 -5.96 -16.10 -8.10
C ILE A 67 -7.37 -16.54 -7.67
N ASP A 68 -8.39 -16.28 -8.50
CA ASP A 68 -9.78 -16.63 -8.21
C ASP A 68 -10.00 -18.14 -8.06
N SER A 69 -9.23 -18.96 -8.79
CA SER A 69 -9.24 -20.42 -8.69
C SER A 69 -8.31 -20.99 -7.61
N GLY A 70 -7.63 -20.13 -6.85
CA GLY A 70 -6.71 -20.53 -5.77
C GLY A 70 -5.41 -21.17 -6.24
N GLN A 71 -5.08 -21.09 -7.54
CA GLN A 71 -3.84 -21.62 -8.10
C GLN A 71 -2.62 -20.78 -7.70
N THR A 72 -2.83 -19.52 -7.31
CA THR A 72 -1.80 -18.60 -6.87
C THR A 72 -2.38 -17.53 -5.95
N THR A 73 -1.55 -16.61 -5.47
CA THR A 73 -1.97 -15.44 -4.70
C THR A 73 -1.35 -14.18 -5.28
N LEU A 74 -1.97 -13.02 -5.03
CA LEU A 74 -1.39 -11.73 -5.41
C LEU A 74 0.04 -11.58 -4.85
N ALA A 75 0.26 -11.93 -3.59
CA ALA A 75 1.57 -11.91 -2.96
C ALA A 75 2.58 -12.82 -3.68
N ALA A 76 2.17 -14.04 -4.06
CA ALA A 76 3.06 -14.96 -4.79
C ALA A 76 3.45 -14.41 -6.17
N VAL A 77 2.56 -13.69 -6.86
CA VAL A 77 2.88 -13.04 -8.14
C VAL A 77 3.87 -11.89 -7.93
N LEU A 78 3.60 -10.99 -6.97
CA LEU A 78 4.44 -9.81 -6.71
C LEU A 78 5.82 -10.17 -6.14
N ASP A 79 5.90 -11.22 -5.34
CA ASP A 79 7.18 -11.75 -4.81
C ASP A 79 7.94 -12.61 -5.83
N GLY A 80 7.39 -12.82 -7.03
CA GLY A 80 8.00 -13.67 -8.06
C GLY A 80 7.97 -15.18 -7.77
N ARG A 81 7.17 -15.63 -6.80
CA ARG A 81 6.97 -17.05 -6.48
C ARG A 81 6.04 -17.76 -7.47
N ASP A 82 5.14 -17.03 -8.13
CA ASP A 82 4.38 -17.55 -9.26
C ASP A 82 5.22 -17.49 -10.54
N ALA A 83 5.72 -18.65 -10.97
CA ALA A 83 6.57 -18.79 -12.16
C ALA A 83 5.79 -18.98 -13.47
N SER A 84 4.47 -18.75 -13.48
CA SER A 84 3.70 -18.84 -14.72
C SER A 84 4.12 -17.80 -15.76
N PRO A 85 3.96 -18.10 -17.06
CA PRO A 85 4.32 -17.17 -18.13
C PRO A 85 3.68 -15.79 -17.97
N GLU A 86 2.40 -15.74 -17.56
CA GLU A 86 1.66 -14.50 -17.42
C GLU A 86 2.09 -13.69 -16.18
N ALA A 87 2.39 -14.37 -15.07
CA ALA A 87 2.95 -13.73 -13.88
C ALA A 87 4.37 -13.19 -14.14
N ALA A 88 5.20 -13.97 -14.83
CA ALA A 88 6.55 -13.57 -15.22
C ALA A 88 6.53 -12.37 -16.18
N ALA A 89 5.66 -12.39 -17.21
CA ALA A 89 5.50 -11.28 -18.14
C ALA A 89 4.99 -10.00 -17.46
N LEU A 90 4.15 -10.14 -16.43
CA LEU A 90 3.67 -9.00 -15.65
C LEU A 90 4.80 -8.37 -14.83
N MET A 91 5.62 -9.18 -14.17
CA MET A 91 6.78 -8.72 -13.40
C MET A 91 7.90 -8.16 -14.29
N ASP A 92 8.15 -8.78 -15.44
CA ASP A 92 9.14 -8.31 -16.40
C ASP A 92 8.79 -6.93 -16.95
N ARG A 93 7.51 -6.71 -17.30
CA ARG A 93 7.02 -5.39 -17.73
C ARG A 93 7.12 -4.35 -16.62
N ALA A 94 6.83 -4.72 -15.37
CA ALA A 94 7.00 -3.82 -14.24
C ALA A 94 8.48 -3.44 -14.04
N ALA A 95 9.39 -4.40 -14.15
CA ALA A 95 10.84 -4.19 -14.05
C ALA A 95 11.38 -3.32 -15.20
N HIS A 96 10.95 -3.57 -16.43
CA HIS A 96 11.34 -2.75 -17.59
C HIS A 96 10.92 -1.29 -17.42
N ARG A 97 9.69 -1.06 -16.93
CA ARG A 97 9.20 0.29 -16.68
C ARG A 97 10.03 1.02 -15.63
N LEU A 98 10.40 0.33 -14.55
CA LEU A 98 11.31 0.83 -13.52
C LEU A 98 12.67 1.24 -14.10
N VAL A 99 13.27 0.36 -14.90
CA VAL A 99 14.57 0.60 -15.53
C VAL A 99 14.48 1.79 -16.47
N GLU A 100 13.46 1.85 -17.33
CA GLU A 100 13.23 2.96 -18.25
C GLU A 100 13.17 4.30 -17.50
N THR A 101 12.39 4.37 -16.42
CA THR A 101 12.30 5.60 -15.64
C THR A 101 13.63 5.94 -14.94
N SER A 102 14.36 4.95 -14.43
CA SER A 102 15.67 5.17 -13.83
C SER A 102 16.72 5.70 -14.82
N VAL A 103 16.64 5.27 -16.09
CA VAL A 103 17.52 5.73 -17.16
C VAL A 103 17.17 7.17 -17.53
N GLN A 104 15.88 7.47 -17.73
CA GLN A 104 15.40 8.83 -18.00
C GLN A 104 15.87 9.84 -16.94
N LEU A 105 15.88 9.42 -15.67
CA LEU A 105 16.38 10.23 -14.56
C LEU A 105 17.90 10.51 -14.61
N ARG A 106 18.71 9.57 -15.13
CA ARG A 106 20.18 9.70 -15.18
C ARG A 106 20.68 10.46 -16.40
N THR A 107 19.99 10.40 -17.53
CA THR A 107 20.46 10.96 -18.81
C THR A 107 20.08 12.42 -19.04
N ASP A 108 19.49 13.11 -18.06
CA ASP A 108 19.21 14.54 -18.13
C ASP A 108 20.27 15.35 -17.35
N PRO A 109 21.36 15.81 -18.00
CA PRO A 109 22.44 16.55 -17.36
C PRO A 109 22.07 17.99 -16.97
N SER A 110 20.89 18.47 -17.37
CA SER A 110 20.38 19.80 -16.99
C SER A 110 19.58 19.79 -15.69
N ARG A 111 19.20 18.59 -15.19
CA ARG A 111 18.53 18.44 -13.90
C ARG A 111 19.53 18.38 -12.75
N SER A 112 19.38 19.28 -11.80
CA SER A 112 20.05 19.18 -10.50
C SER A 112 19.67 17.89 -9.77
N HIS A 113 20.54 17.41 -8.88
CA HIS A 113 20.24 16.24 -8.03
C HIS A 113 18.92 16.39 -7.26
N THR A 114 18.52 17.61 -6.89
CA THR A 114 17.22 17.89 -6.27
C THR A 114 16.03 17.62 -7.20
N GLU A 115 16.17 17.93 -8.49
CA GLU A 115 15.13 17.63 -9.50
C GLU A 115 15.09 16.14 -9.84
N GLN A 116 16.24 15.47 -9.88
CA GLN A 116 16.33 14.02 -10.06
C GLN A 116 15.71 13.27 -8.88
N LEU A 117 15.95 13.72 -7.64
CA LEU A 117 15.33 13.13 -6.44
C LEU A 117 13.82 13.36 -6.45
N ALA A 118 13.35 14.58 -6.74
CA ALA A 118 11.92 14.88 -6.83
C ALA A 118 11.22 14.08 -7.93
N GLU A 119 11.90 13.76 -9.04
CA GLU A 119 11.32 12.94 -10.10
C GLU A 119 11.36 11.44 -9.80
N LEU A 120 12.39 10.96 -9.09
CA LEU A 120 12.39 9.61 -8.55
C LEU A 120 11.28 9.46 -7.50
N GLU A 121 11.11 10.43 -6.61
CA GLU A 121 10.00 10.47 -5.66
C GLU A 121 8.66 10.49 -6.39
N ARG A 122 8.50 11.30 -7.45
CA ARG A 122 7.29 11.25 -8.29
C ARG A 122 7.13 9.93 -9.03
N THR A 123 8.20 9.25 -9.42
CA THR A 123 8.15 7.95 -10.10
C THR A 123 7.76 6.86 -9.13
N VAL A 124 8.37 6.83 -7.95
CA VAL A 124 8.01 5.92 -6.86
C VAL A 124 6.58 6.20 -6.43
N GLU A 125 6.18 7.47 -6.33
CA GLU A 125 4.81 7.86 -6.06
C GLU A 125 3.88 7.51 -7.22
N GLN A 126 4.32 7.56 -8.48
CA GLN A 126 3.52 7.15 -9.63
C GLN A 126 3.41 5.63 -9.74
N MET A 127 4.45 4.89 -9.38
CA MET A 127 4.42 3.44 -9.28
C MET A 127 3.58 3.01 -8.11
N ARG A 128 3.72 3.68 -6.97
CA ARG A 128 2.87 3.51 -5.80
C ARG A 128 1.45 3.89 -6.13
N ALA A 129 1.19 4.98 -6.84
CA ALA A 129 -0.12 5.38 -7.36
C ALA A 129 -0.59 4.49 -8.50
N THR A 130 0.29 3.77 -9.20
CA THR A 130 -0.08 2.79 -10.24
C THR A 130 -0.44 1.48 -9.56
N LEU A 131 0.31 1.02 -8.57
CA LEU A 131 -0.01 -0.09 -7.67
C LEU A 131 -1.27 0.24 -6.87
N GLU A 132 -1.39 1.47 -6.38
CA GLU A 132 -2.56 1.98 -5.70
C GLU A 132 -3.69 2.16 -6.69
N ARG A 133 -3.54 2.59 -7.95
CA ARG A 133 -4.65 2.63 -8.94
C ARG A 133 -5.05 1.25 -9.41
N LEU A 134 -4.07 0.35 -9.56
CA LEU A 134 -4.30 -1.09 -9.70
C LEU A 134 -5.17 -1.53 -8.54
N THR A 135 -5.00 -0.95 -7.35
CA THR A 135 -5.83 -1.22 -6.20
C THR A 135 -6.96 -0.21 -5.92
N THR A 136 -7.15 0.99 -6.49
CA THR A 136 -8.10 2.00 -5.96
C THR A 136 -8.91 2.70 -7.03
N ARG A 137 -8.68 2.48 -8.33
CA ARG A 137 -9.28 3.41 -9.30
C ARG A 137 -10.82 3.37 -9.31
N PRO A 138 -11.50 4.52 -9.06
CA PRO A 138 -12.94 4.64 -9.21
C PRO A 138 -13.34 4.70 -10.69
N ARG A 139 -14.55 4.20 -10.94
CA ARG A 139 -15.21 4.05 -12.24
C ARG A 139 -15.33 5.41 -12.97
N PRO A 140 -14.81 5.59 -14.20
CA PRO A 140 -15.16 6.74 -15.02
C PRO A 140 -16.49 6.44 -15.72
N ASP A 141 -17.59 6.66 -15.02
CA ASP A 141 -18.94 6.73 -15.61
C ASP A 141 -19.92 7.24 -14.55
N GLN A 142 -19.80 8.53 -14.21
CA GLN A 142 -20.90 9.37 -13.76
C GLN A 142 -20.61 10.81 -14.20
N THR A 143 -21.21 11.22 -15.31
CA THR A 143 -21.51 12.63 -15.59
C THR A 143 -23.04 12.72 -15.69
N PRO A 144 -23.67 13.72 -15.06
CA PRO A 144 -25.13 13.86 -15.04
C PRO A 144 -25.74 14.06 -16.42
#